data_AF-A0A8T4ZNX5-F1
#
_entry.id   AF-A0A8T4ZNX5-F1
#
_cell.length_a   1.000
_cell.length_b   1.000
_cell.length_c   1.000
_cell.angle_alpha   90.00
_cell.angle_beta   90.00
_cell.angle_gamma   90.00
#
_symmetry.space_group_name_H-M   'P 1'
#
loop_
_entity.id
_entity.type
_entity.pdbx_description
1 polymer ?
#
loop_
_entity_poly.entity_id
_entity_poly.type
_entity_poly.pdbx_seq_one_letter_code
_entity_poly.pdbx_strand_id
1 'polypeptide(L)' 'EEFCSGCDVCRSLCPFLAIEMVAKGEGKTAKVIEAMCQGCGLCAAACPSGAVRVQQFTDRQLLAQVQVACKEPEGGS' A
#
# COMPACT_ATOMS: atom_id res chain seq x y z
N GLU A 1 -8.04 -4.27 -7.89
CA GLU A 1 -7.87 -5.73 -7.63
C GLU A 1 -8.24 -6.60 -8.85
N GLU A 2 -8.18 -6.08 -10.07
CA GLU A 2 -8.62 -6.80 -11.29
C GLU A 2 -7.46 -7.51 -12.00
N PHE A 3 -6.22 -7.15 -11.66
CA PHE A 3 -5.00 -7.71 -12.24
C PHE A 3 -4.33 -8.78 -11.35
N CYS A 4 -4.94 -9.15 -10.22
CA CYS A 4 -4.35 -10.14 -9.33
C CYS A 4 -4.52 -11.55 -9.93
N SER A 5 -3.40 -12.22 -10.22
CA SER A 5 -3.38 -13.61 -10.74
C SER A 5 -3.47 -14.68 -9.64
N GLY A 6 -3.52 -14.30 -8.37
CA GLY A 6 -3.56 -15.26 -7.26
C GLY A 6 -2.28 -16.05 -7.03
N CYS A 7 -1.12 -15.52 -7.44
CA CYS A 7 0.19 -16.19 -7.37
C CYS A 7 0.79 -16.35 -5.96
N ASP A 8 0.15 -15.86 -4.91
CA ASP A 8 0.56 -15.96 -3.48
C ASP A 8 1.94 -15.35 -3.10
N VAL A 9 2.70 -14.81 -4.06
CA VAL A 9 4.03 -14.20 -3.81
C VAL A 9 3.98 -13.11 -2.72
N CYS A 10 2.97 -12.24 -2.79
CA CYS A 10 2.80 -11.17 -1.81
C CYS A 10 2.58 -11.68 -0.38
N ARG A 11 1.86 -12.79 -0.21
CA ARG A 11 1.61 -13.42 1.09
C ARG A 11 2.90 -13.96 1.70
N SER A 12 3.70 -14.67 0.91
CA SER A 12 4.96 -15.27 1.35
C SER A 12 6.01 -14.23 1.78
N LEU A 13 5.93 -13.02 1.21
CA LEU A 13 6.87 -11.94 1.52
C LEU A 13 6.45 -11.07 2.70
N CYS A 14 5.24 -11.22 3.23
CA CYS A 14 4.77 -10.38 4.32
C CYS A 14 5.23 -10.94 5.67
N PRO A 15 6.21 -10.33 6.37
CA PRO A 15 6.65 -10.83 7.67
C PRO A 15 5.58 -10.68 8.75
N PHE A 16 4.60 -9.79 8.52
CA PHE A 16 3.47 -9.53 9.42
C PHE A 16 2.24 -10.37 9.09
N LEU A 17 2.31 -11.25 8.07
CA LEU A 17 1.20 -12.08 7.62
C LEU A 17 -0.10 -11.28 7.35
N ALA A 18 0.03 -10.02 6.95
CA ALA A 18 -1.09 -9.10 6.74
C ALA A 18 -1.83 -9.31 5.41
N ILE A 19 -1.58 -10.42 4.70
CA ILE A 19 -2.15 -10.68 3.37
C ILE A 19 -2.84 -12.03 3.38
N GLU A 20 -4.12 -12.02 3.04
CA GLU A 20 -4.97 -13.20 2.93
C GLU A 20 -5.36 -13.45 1.47
N MET A 21 -5.38 -14.72 1.06
CA MET A 21 -5.86 -15.12 -0.26
C MET A 21 -7.35 -15.45 -0.17
N VAL A 22 -8.18 -14.62 -0.77
CA VAL A 22 -9.64 -14.82 -0.80
C VAL A 22 -10.07 -15.30 -2.18
N ALA A 23 -11.08 -16.16 -2.24
CA ALA A 23 -11.65 -16.62 -3.51
C ALA A 23 -12.37 -15.45 -4.20
N LYS A 24 -12.15 -15.28 -5.51
CA LYS A 24 -12.81 -14.27 -6.33
C LYS A 24 -13.18 -14.89 -7.68
N GLY A 25 -14.44 -15.24 -7.84
CA GLY A 25 -14.92 -16.01 -9.00
C GLY A 25 -14.25 -17.39 -9.07
N GLU A 26 -13.73 -17.74 -10.24
CA GLU A 26 -12.94 -18.97 -10.45
C GLU A 26 -11.48 -18.86 -9.98
N GLY A 27 -11.04 -17.67 -9.55
CA GLY A 27 -9.67 -17.38 -9.13
C GLY A 27 -9.52 -17.08 -7.64
N LYS A 28 -8.30 -16.66 -7.27
CA LYS A 28 -7.96 -16.14 -5.93
C LYS A 28 -7.41 -14.73 -6.07
N THR A 29 -7.76 -13.85 -5.16
CA THR A 29 -7.21 -12.49 -5.07
C THR A 29 -6.59 -12.26 -3.70
N ALA A 30 -5.53 -11.46 -3.67
CA ALA A 30 -4.90 -11.06 -2.42
C ALA A 30 -5.70 -9.92 -1.78
N LYS A 31 -6.03 -10.07 -0.50
CA LYS A 31 -6.68 -9.07 0.33
C LYS A 31 -5.73 -8.68 1.46
N VAL A 32 -5.47 -7.39 1.60
CA VAL A 32 -4.62 -6.86 2.67
C VAL A 32 -5.48 -6.60 3.90
N ILE A 33 -5.04 -7.10 5.06
CA ILE A 33 -5.65 -6.82 6.35
C ILE A 33 -4.98 -5.56 6.89
N GLU A 34 -5.64 -4.41 6.72
CA GLU A 34 -5.10 -3.10 7.11
C GLU A 34 -4.68 -3.03 8.57
N ALA A 35 -5.40 -3.71 9.47
CA ALA A 35 -5.09 -3.78 10.89
C ALA A 35 -3.72 -4.42 11.20
N MET A 36 -3.19 -5.28 10.33
CA MET A 36 -1.88 -5.91 10.49
C MET A 36 -0.81 -5.32 9.56
N CYS A 37 -1.23 -4.50 8.59
CA CYS A 37 -0.33 -3.95 7.59
C CYS A 37 0.48 -2.78 8.17
N GLN A 38 1.80 -2.98 8.28
CA GLN A 38 2.76 -1.91 8.63
C GLN A 38 3.20 -1.06 7.43
N GLY A 39 2.68 -1.35 6.24
CA GLY A 39 2.97 -0.63 4.99
C GLY A 39 4.42 -0.55 4.55
N CYS A 40 5.20 -1.58 4.87
CA CYS A 40 6.58 -1.70 4.40
C CYS A 40 6.77 -1.69 2.86
N GLY A 41 5.71 -1.87 2.07
CA GLY A 41 5.80 -1.78 0.60
C GLY A 41 6.27 -3.05 -0.12
N LEU A 42 6.80 -4.06 0.59
CA LEU A 42 7.38 -5.27 -0.03
C LEU A 42 6.42 -5.98 -0.99
N CYS A 43 5.15 -6.11 -0.60
CA CYS A 43 4.15 -6.79 -1.40
C CYS A 43 3.82 -6.07 -2.71
N ALA A 44 3.88 -4.74 -2.73
CA ALA A 44 3.68 -3.94 -3.93
C ALA A 44 4.89 -4.03 -4.86
N ALA A 45 6.12 -4.00 -4.30
CA ALA A 45 7.35 -4.09 -5.07
C ALA A 45 7.54 -5.47 -5.74
N ALA A 46 7.13 -6.54 -5.06
CA ALA A 46 7.28 -7.90 -5.56
C ALA A 46 6.11 -8.39 -6.43
N CYS A 47 5.02 -7.62 -6.55
CA CYS A 47 3.87 -8.04 -7.33
C CYS A 47 4.17 -7.89 -8.84
N PRO A 48 4.31 -8.97 -9.62
CA PRO A 48 4.61 -8.86 -11.04
C PRO A 48 3.46 -8.22 -11.83
N SER A 49 2.24 -8.37 -11.34
CA SER A 49 1.02 -7.81 -11.95
C SER A 49 0.74 -6.37 -11.51
N GLY A 50 1.52 -5.81 -10.57
CA GLY A 50 1.26 -4.49 -10.00
C GLY A 50 -0.11 -4.34 -9.31
N ALA A 51 -0.75 -5.46 -8.96
CA ALA A 51 -2.13 -5.48 -8.47
C ALA A 51 -2.27 -5.01 -7.00
N VAL A 52 -1.18 -5.08 -6.23
CA VAL A 52 -1.14 -4.68 -4.82
C VAL A 52 -0.65 -3.23 -4.70
N ARG A 53 -1.40 -2.39 -3.99
CA ARG A 53 -1.01 -1.01 -3.68
C ARG A 53 -0.99 -0.82 -2.16
N VAL A 54 0.06 -0.18 -1.65
CA VAL A 54 0.16 0.19 -0.23
C VAL A 54 -0.42 1.59 -0.06
N GLN A 55 -1.39 1.74 0.84
CA GLN A 55 -2.14 2.99 1.09
C GLN A 55 -1.44 3.96 2.05
N GLN A 56 -0.27 3.61 2.58
CA GLN A 56 0.30 4.28 3.77
C GLN A 56 1.06 5.58 3.51
N PHE A 57 1.14 6.02 2.26
CA PHE A 57 1.48 7.39 1.94
C PHE A 57 0.55 7.83 0.82
N THR A 58 -0.65 8.29 1.14
CA THR A 58 -1.28 9.27 0.25
C THR A 58 -0.29 10.41 0.12
N ASP A 59 0.23 10.68 -1.09
CA ASP A 59 1.14 11.79 -1.42
C ASP A 59 0.75 13.11 -0.76
N ARG A 60 -0.54 13.27 -0.49
CA ARG A 60 -1.15 14.37 0.25
C ARG A 60 -0.56 14.62 1.65
N GLN A 61 -0.15 13.58 2.39
CA GLN A 61 0.48 13.75 3.72
C GLN A 61 1.96 14.16 3.61
N LEU A 62 2.68 13.71 2.59
CA LEU A 62 4.05 14.17 2.31
C LEU A 62 4.05 15.64 1.85
N LEU A 63 3.15 15.99 0.93
CA LEU A 63 3.01 17.36 0.41
C LEU A 63 2.55 18.35 1.48
N ALA A 64 1.73 17.93 2.44
CA ALA A 64 1.35 18.78 3.57
C ALA A 64 2.57 19.20 4.41
N GLN A 65 3.54 18.30 4.62
CA GLN A 65 4.77 18.64 5.33
C GLN A 65 5.68 19.57 4.52
N VAL A 66 5.79 19.36 3.21
CA VAL A 66 6.55 20.26 2.31
C VAL A 66 5.89 21.65 2.26
N GLN A 67 4.56 21.73 2.22
CA GLN A 67 3.84 23.01 2.20
C GLN A 67 4.01 23.80 3.50
N VAL A 68 4.12 23.14 4.66
CA VAL A 68 4.43 23.83 5.92
C VAL A 68 5.89 24.28 5.95
N ALA A 69 6.81 23.45 5.47
CA ALA A 69 8.23 23.79 5.41
C ALA A 69 8.54 24.92 4.41
N CYS A 70 7.77 25.03 3.34
CA CYS A 70 7.95 26.04 2.27
C CYS A 70 6.98 27.23 2.35
N LYS A 71 6.06 27.30 3.33
CA LYS A 71 5.32 28.54 3.60
C LYS A 71 6.25 29.52 4.30
N GLU A 72 6.65 30.57 3.58
CA GLU A 72 7.08 31.82 4.21
C GLU A 72 5.99 32.26 5.21
N PRO A 73 6.37 32.76 6.41
CA PRO A 73 5.41 33.16 7.41
C PRO A 73 4.57 34.34 6.89
N GLU A 74 3.30 34.08 6.58
CA GLU A 74 2.31 35.15 6.49
C GLU A 74 2.08 35.73 7.89
N GLY A 75 2.78 36.83 8.19
CA GLY A 75 2.48 37.71 9.33
C GLY A 75 3.69 38.11 10.17
N GLY A 76 4.29 39.26 9.84
CA GLY A 76 5.28 39.90 10.71
C GLY A 76 5.82 41.24 10.18
N SER A 77 5.03 42.31 10.38
CA SER A 77 5.32 43.75 10.21
C SER A 77 5.49 44.32 8.79
#